data_AF-A0AAE7AGK5-F1
#
_entry.id   AF-A0AAE7AGK5-F1
#
_cell.length_a   1.000
_cell.length_b   1.000
_cell.length_c   1.000
_cell.angle_alpha   90.00
_cell.angle_beta   90.00
_cell.angle_gamma   90.00
#
_symmetry.space_group_name_H-M   'P 1'
#
loop_
_entity.id
_entity.type
_entity.pdbx_description
1 polymer ?
#
loop_
_entity_poly.entity_id
_entity_poly.type
_entity_poly.pdbx_seq_one_letter_code
_entity_poly.pdbx_strand_id
1 'polypeptide(L)'
;MTHAIEMALRLFSPKGALHEPSSGSSSALGREEFLGALQVAAKSNPQGLQFLMADHLGDEQALASLLTHFSATLDSDEAGGMAMAILLRRPLPEQLEHLVLSHPHYDKERRRAAVVMEKAKRAHRSGNDHEYQRLLAERNGILSLAHDHCVAEMLQSGRCPHCNGTGIRPRKGDDCPKCQGTGRVVPHVELVSRRFGQEMRHAVERAVDEVIHQASDLSKLMERQVREMRAA
;
A
#
# COMPACT_ATOMS: atom_id res chain seq x y z
N MET A 1 -9.63 5.23 10.72
CA MET A 1 -8.77 4.67 11.80
C MET A 1 -9.17 5.36 13.10
N THR A 2 -9.38 4.60 14.18
CA THR A 2 -9.72 5.17 15.50
C THR A 2 -8.45 5.59 16.24
N HIS A 3 -8.57 6.52 17.20
CA HIS A 3 -7.45 6.96 18.02
C HIS A 3 -6.83 5.79 18.82
N ALA A 4 -7.65 4.85 19.29
CA ALA A 4 -7.17 3.69 20.06
C ALA A 4 -6.22 2.81 19.21
N ILE A 5 -6.64 2.46 18.00
CA ILE A 5 -5.82 1.71 17.05
C ILE A 5 -4.53 2.47 16.75
N GLU A 6 -4.63 3.77 16.44
CA GLU A 6 -3.45 4.58 16.13
C GLU A 6 -2.43 4.58 17.29
N MET A 7 -2.91 4.72 18.54
CA MET A 7 -2.05 4.63 19.72
C MET A 7 -1.38 3.27 19.83
N ALA A 8 -2.11 2.17 19.67
CA ALA A 8 -1.51 0.84 19.75
C ALA A 8 -0.52 0.59 18.61
N LEU A 9 -0.83 0.99 17.37
CA LEU A 9 0.09 0.84 16.24
C LEU A 9 1.39 1.62 16.45
N ARG A 10 1.32 2.81 17.05
CA ARG A 10 2.51 3.59 17.40
C ARG A 10 3.43 2.85 18.38
N LEU A 11 2.89 2.02 19.28
CA LEU A 11 3.69 1.25 20.24
C LEU A 11 4.59 0.19 19.60
N PHE A 12 4.30 -0.19 18.35
CA PHE A 12 5.12 -1.09 17.53
C PHE A 12 6.14 -0.34 16.66
N SER A 13 6.04 0.99 16.57
CA SER A 13 7.04 1.80 15.87
C SER A 13 8.28 2.03 16.75
N PRO A 14 9.52 1.98 16.21
CA PRO A 14 10.74 2.20 16.99
C PRO A 14 10.76 3.52 17.78
N LYS A 15 10.10 4.57 17.26
CA LYS A 15 10.00 5.87 17.94
C LYS A 15 8.92 5.92 19.01
N GLY A 16 7.86 5.11 18.87
CA GLY A 16 6.75 5.06 19.83
C GLY A 16 7.01 4.12 21.00
N ALA A 17 7.87 3.12 20.84
CA ALA A 17 8.33 2.27 21.94
C ALA A 17 9.10 3.04 23.04
N LEU A 18 9.68 4.20 22.68
CA LEU A 18 10.39 5.10 23.60
C LEU A 18 9.47 6.14 24.27
N HIS A 19 8.20 6.22 23.85
CA HIS A 19 7.26 7.21 24.35
C HIS A 19 6.35 6.57 25.41
N GLU A 20 6.75 6.66 26.67
CA GLU A 20 5.84 6.45 27.79
C GLU A 20 4.82 7.61 27.82
N PRO A 21 3.50 7.34 27.80
CA PRO A 21 2.52 8.35 28.13
C PRO A 21 2.85 8.88 29.53
N SER A 22 3.12 10.18 29.64
CA SER A 22 3.59 10.80 30.87
C SER A 22 2.64 10.45 32.03
N SER A 23 3.20 9.79 33.04
CA SER A 23 2.57 9.32 34.28
C SER A 23 2.22 10.48 35.21
N GLY A 24 1.32 11.37 34.76
CA GLY A 24 0.96 12.60 35.47
C GLY A 24 -0.52 12.74 35.87
N SER A 25 -1.41 11.84 35.46
CA SER A 25 -2.82 11.88 35.86
C SER A 25 -3.36 10.47 36.05
N SER A 26 -4.16 10.26 37.09
CA SER A 26 -4.79 8.97 37.45
C SER A 26 -5.78 8.43 36.41
N SER A 27 -5.90 9.06 35.24
CA SER A 27 -6.79 8.67 34.13
C SER A 27 -6.06 8.42 32.79
N ALA A 28 -4.73 8.40 32.79
CA ALA A 28 -3.95 8.17 31.57
C ALA A 28 -3.64 6.67 31.40
N LEU A 29 -4.31 6.03 30.43
CA LEU A 29 -3.98 4.65 30.04
C LEU A 29 -2.54 4.58 29.53
N GLY A 30 -1.80 3.59 30.01
CA GLY A 30 -0.42 3.31 29.62
C GLY A 30 -0.33 2.32 28.45
N ARG A 31 0.92 1.93 28.17
CA ARG A 31 1.28 0.99 27.09
C ARG A 31 0.57 -0.36 27.24
N GLU A 32 0.59 -0.92 28.45
CA GLU A 32 0.08 -2.26 28.72
C GLU A 32 -1.45 -2.33 28.56
N GLU A 33 -2.18 -1.28 28.90
CA GLU A 33 -3.63 -1.20 28.70
C GLU A 33 -3.98 -1.20 27.20
N PHE A 34 -3.25 -0.43 26.38
CA PHE A 34 -3.47 -0.44 24.93
C PHE A 34 -3.08 -1.77 24.28
N LEU A 35 -1.97 -2.39 24.70
CA LEU A 35 -1.57 -3.70 24.20
C LEU A 35 -2.54 -4.80 24.62
N GLY A 36 -2.99 -4.79 25.87
CA GLY A 36 -4.00 -5.71 26.38
C GLY A 36 -5.31 -5.59 25.62
N ALA A 37 -5.81 -4.37 25.42
CA ALA A 37 -7.03 -4.14 24.65
C ALA A 37 -6.90 -4.63 23.19
N LEU A 38 -5.75 -4.35 22.54
CA LEU A 38 -5.48 -4.82 21.20
C LEU A 38 -5.46 -6.36 21.14
N GLN A 39 -4.78 -7.02 22.09
CA GLN A 39 -4.71 -8.49 22.14
C GLN A 39 -6.08 -9.13 22.35
N VAL A 40 -6.91 -8.58 23.23
CA VAL A 40 -8.27 -9.11 23.44
C VAL A 40 -9.11 -8.96 22.17
N ALA A 41 -9.07 -7.80 21.52
CA ALA A 41 -9.79 -7.57 20.27
C ALA A 41 -9.29 -8.46 19.12
N ALA A 42 -7.99 -8.73 19.08
CA ALA A 42 -7.35 -9.56 18.05
C ALA A 42 -7.67 -11.06 18.17
N LYS A 43 -7.98 -11.57 19.37
CA LYS A 43 -8.34 -13.00 19.55
C LYS A 43 -9.51 -13.43 18.67
N SER A 44 -10.49 -12.56 18.49
CA SER A 44 -11.66 -12.82 17.64
C SER A 44 -11.51 -12.29 16.21
N ASN A 45 -10.44 -11.53 15.93
CA ASN A 45 -10.23 -10.84 14.65
C ASN A 45 -8.76 -10.95 14.18
N PRO A 46 -8.19 -12.16 14.06
CA PRO A 46 -6.76 -12.32 13.85
C PRO A 46 -6.31 -11.77 12.49
N GLN A 47 -7.07 -11.98 11.41
CA GLN A 47 -6.74 -11.42 10.10
C GLN A 47 -6.88 -9.91 10.07
N GLY A 48 -7.86 -9.37 10.80
CA GLY A 48 -7.99 -7.92 10.99
C GLY A 48 -6.75 -7.28 11.60
N LEU A 49 -6.14 -7.93 12.60
CA LEU A 49 -4.86 -7.48 13.17
C LEU A 49 -3.73 -7.54 12.14
N GLN A 50 -3.60 -8.66 11.42
CA GLN A 50 -2.54 -8.81 10.41
C GLN A 50 -2.68 -7.75 9.32
N PHE A 51 -3.89 -7.43 8.88
CA PHE A 51 -4.13 -6.35 7.93
C PHE A 51 -3.65 -5.00 8.45
N LEU A 52 -3.97 -4.65 9.70
CA LEU A 52 -3.54 -3.37 10.29
C LEU A 52 -2.02 -3.29 10.42
N MET A 53 -1.35 -4.38 10.81
CA MET A 53 0.12 -4.48 10.85
C MET A 53 0.74 -4.32 9.46
N ALA A 54 0.21 -5.03 8.46
CA ALA A 54 0.68 -4.98 7.09
C ALA A 54 0.47 -3.60 6.43
N ASP A 55 -0.72 -3.01 6.55
CA ASP A 55 -1.08 -1.75 5.88
C ASP A 55 -0.39 -0.53 6.50
N HIS A 56 -0.21 -0.52 7.83
CA HIS A 56 0.28 0.67 8.54
C HIS A 56 1.75 0.61 8.96
N LEU A 57 2.28 -0.60 9.19
CA LEU A 57 3.66 -0.77 9.63
C LEU A 57 4.54 -1.44 8.56
N GLY A 58 3.93 -2.00 7.51
CA GLY A 58 4.67 -2.77 6.50
C GLY A 58 5.26 -4.05 7.08
N ASP A 59 4.61 -4.63 8.09
CA ASP A 59 5.11 -5.82 8.79
C ASP A 59 5.17 -7.04 7.85
N GLU A 60 6.38 -7.57 7.63
CA GLU A 60 6.63 -8.65 6.67
C GLU A 60 5.97 -9.97 7.09
N GLN A 61 5.91 -10.25 8.40
CA GLN A 61 5.29 -11.46 8.92
C GLN A 61 3.77 -11.41 8.77
N ALA A 62 3.17 -10.23 8.95
CA ALA A 62 1.76 -9.99 8.72
C ALA A 62 1.39 -10.11 7.24
N LEU A 63 2.23 -9.56 6.35
CA LEU A 63 2.09 -9.73 4.90
C LEU A 63 2.13 -11.21 4.50
N ALA A 64 3.10 -11.97 5.01
CA ALA A 64 3.21 -13.40 4.74
C ALA A 64 2.00 -14.18 5.29
N SER A 65 1.52 -13.83 6.49
CA SER A 65 0.38 -14.48 7.12
C SER A 65 -0.92 -14.24 6.35
N LEU A 66 -1.14 -13.02 5.85
CA LEU A 66 -2.29 -12.70 4.99
C LEU A 66 -2.23 -13.42 3.66
N LEU A 67 -1.04 -13.49 3.03
CA LEU A 67 -0.88 -14.23 1.78
C LEU A 67 -1.22 -15.71 1.97
N THR A 68 -0.64 -16.35 2.98
CA THR A 68 -0.94 -17.75 3.32
C THR A 68 -2.44 -17.96 3.58
N HIS A 69 -3.07 -17.04 4.31
CA HIS A 69 -4.51 -17.10 4.55
C HIS A 69 -5.31 -17.04 3.24
N PHE A 70 -5.05 -16.06 2.39
CA PHE A 70 -5.77 -15.93 1.12
C PHE A 70 -5.51 -17.09 0.16
N SER A 71 -4.27 -17.56 0.03
CA SER A 71 -3.91 -18.74 -0.76
C SER A 71 -4.71 -19.96 -0.33
N ALA A 72 -4.80 -20.22 0.98
CA ALA A 72 -5.53 -21.34 1.53
C ALA A 72 -7.05 -21.19 1.36
N THR A 73 -7.60 -19.99 1.59
CA THR A 73 -9.05 -19.72 1.46
C THR A 73 -9.53 -19.80 0.02
N LEU A 74 -8.69 -19.43 -0.95
CA LEU A 74 -9.03 -19.40 -2.38
C LEU A 74 -8.53 -20.63 -3.15
N ASP A 75 -7.79 -21.52 -2.49
CA ASP A 75 -7.11 -22.68 -3.10
C ASP A 75 -6.27 -22.29 -4.34
N SER A 76 -5.61 -21.13 -4.26
CA SER A 76 -4.80 -20.58 -5.35
C SER A 76 -3.87 -19.48 -4.85
N ASP A 77 -2.56 -19.70 -4.99
CA ASP A 77 -1.55 -18.70 -4.64
C ASP A 77 -1.66 -17.42 -5.46
N GLU A 78 -2.04 -17.59 -6.73
CA GLU A 78 -2.15 -16.48 -7.65
C GLU A 78 -3.37 -15.61 -7.34
N ALA A 79 -4.54 -16.23 -7.11
CA ALA A 79 -5.72 -15.50 -6.66
C ALA A 79 -5.50 -14.90 -5.26
N GLY A 80 -4.78 -15.60 -4.38
CA GLY A 80 -4.37 -15.09 -3.06
C GLY A 80 -3.49 -13.85 -3.14
N GLY A 81 -2.52 -13.83 -4.05
CA GLY A 81 -1.71 -12.65 -4.34
C GLY A 81 -2.54 -11.46 -4.84
N MET A 82 -3.53 -11.71 -5.72
CA MET A 82 -4.45 -10.67 -6.17
C MET A 82 -5.34 -10.14 -5.04
N ALA A 83 -5.88 -11.02 -4.18
CA ALA A 83 -6.66 -10.65 -3.01
C ALA A 83 -5.85 -9.77 -2.05
N MET A 84 -4.59 -10.13 -1.77
CA MET A 84 -3.68 -9.34 -0.96
C MET A 84 -3.43 -7.94 -1.56
N ALA A 85 -3.21 -7.87 -2.89
CA ALA A 85 -3.03 -6.58 -3.57
C ALA A 85 -4.29 -5.71 -3.49
N ILE A 86 -5.48 -6.31 -3.66
CA ILE A 86 -6.77 -5.63 -3.53
C ILE A 86 -6.95 -5.08 -2.10
N LEU A 87 -6.73 -5.92 -1.08
CA LEU A 87 -6.85 -5.55 0.33
C LEU A 87 -5.95 -4.36 0.69
N LEU A 88 -4.67 -4.41 0.31
CA LEU A 88 -3.67 -3.39 0.64
C LEU A 88 -3.72 -2.17 -0.29
N ARG A 89 -4.66 -2.14 -1.24
CA ARG A 89 -4.78 -1.10 -2.28
C ARG A 89 -3.48 -0.93 -3.06
N ARG A 90 -2.87 -2.04 -3.48
CA ARG A 90 -1.65 -2.11 -4.28
C ARG A 90 -2.00 -2.50 -5.72
N PRO A 91 -1.25 -2.00 -6.71
CA PRO A 91 -1.51 -2.33 -8.11
C PRO A 91 -1.34 -3.82 -8.39
N LEU A 92 -2.19 -4.36 -9.26
CA LEU A 92 -1.95 -5.65 -9.88
C LEU A 92 -0.83 -5.53 -10.95
N PRO A 93 -0.07 -6.61 -11.25
CA PRO A 93 1.03 -6.55 -12.20
C PRO A 93 0.66 -5.92 -13.56
N GLU A 94 -0.51 -6.28 -14.09
CA GLU A 94 -1.01 -5.79 -15.37
C GLU A 94 -1.38 -4.29 -15.35
N GLN A 95 -1.53 -3.69 -14.18
CA GLN A 95 -1.79 -2.24 -14.02
C GLN A 95 -0.51 -1.42 -13.91
N LEU A 96 0.63 -2.04 -13.56
CA LEU A 96 1.85 -1.32 -13.20
C LEU A 96 2.34 -0.41 -14.32
N GLU A 97 2.43 -0.89 -15.55
CA GLU A 97 2.94 -0.11 -16.69
C GLU A 97 2.17 1.22 -16.86
N HIS A 98 0.84 1.16 -16.82
CA HIS A 98 -0.02 2.34 -16.97
C HIS A 98 0.10 3.31 -15.78
N LEU A 99 0.26 2.77 -14.58
CA LEU A 99 0.37 3.55 -13.36
C LEU A 99 1.72 4.26 -13.23
N VAL A 100 2.82 3.59 -13.62
CA VAL A 100 4.16 4.19 -13.65
C VAL A 100 4.18 5.42 -14.56
N LEU A 101 3.55 5.35 -15.74
CA LEU A 101 3.46 6.50 -16.65
C LEU A 101 2.72 7.71 -16.06
N SER A 102 1.87 7.49 -15.05
CA SER A 102 1.13 8.54 -14.36
C SER A 102 1.89 9.12 -13.16
N HIS A 103 3.06 8.59 -12.83
CA HIS A 103 3.85 9.00 -11.66
C HIS A 103 4.69 10.26 -11.94
N PRO A 104 4.62 11.32 -11.12
CA PRO A 104 5.38 12.56 -11.32
C PRO A 104 6.90 12.34 -11.40
N HIS A 105 7.44 11.43 -10.58
CA HIS A 105 8.85 11.06 -10.64
C HIS A 105 9.23 10.46 -12.01
N TYR A 106 8.43 9.51 -12.51
CA TYR A 106 8.68 8.90 -13.81
C TYR A 106 8.59 9.93 -14.94
N ASP A 107 7.58 10.82 -14.92
CA ASP A 107 7.47 11.87 -15.94
C ASP A 107 8.69 12.82 -15.95
N LYS A 108 9.22 13.16 -14.77
CA LYS A 108 10.46 13.94 -14.64
C LYS A 108 11.65 13.21 -15.27
N GLU A 109 11.89 11.96 -14.90
CA GLU A 109 13.03 11.19 -15.44
C GLU A 109 12.86 10.86 -16.92
N ARG A 110 11.62 10.66 -17.39
CA ARG A 110 11.30 10.52 -18.82
C ARG A 110 11.69 11.76 -19.62
N ARG A 111 11.41 12.97 -19.13
CA ARG A 111 11.84 14.22 -19.78
C ARG A 111 13.37 14.34 -19.82
N ARG A 112 14.06 13.93 -18.75
CA ARG A 112 15.53 13.87 -18.72
C ARG A 112 16.09 12.86 -19.75
N ALA A 113 15.51 11.66 -19.79
CA ALA A 113 15.86 10.62 -20.76
C ALA A 113 15.63 11.06 -22.21
N ALA A 114 14.62 11.89 -22.48
CA ALA A 114 14.38 12.47 -23.80
C ALA A 114 15.52 13.39 -24.26
N VAL A 115 16.11 14.18 -23.35
CA VAL A 115 17.29 15.02 -23.66
C VAL A 115 18.49 14.15 -24.04
N VAL A 116 18.73 13.05 -23.31
CA VAL A 116 19.79 12.08 -23.64
C VAL A 116 19.53 11.45 -25.01
N MET A 117 18.28 11.09 -25.31
CA MET A 117 17.90 10.54 -26.61
C MET A 117 18.16 11.52 -27.76
N GLU A 118 17.90 12.81 -27.58
CA GLU A 118 18.20 13.82 -28.61
C GLU A 118 19.71 13.96 -28.87
N LYS A 119 20.56 13.79 -27.84
CA LYS A 119 22.01 13.70 -28.02
C LYS A 119 22.40 12.43 -28.77
N ALA A 120 21.80 11.29 -28.43
CA ALA A 120 22.04 10.01 -29.10
C ALA A 120 21.73 10.11 -30.61
N LYS A 121 20.57 10.68 -30.97
CA LYS A 121 20.19 10.90 -32.36
C LYS A 121 21.18 11.79 -33.13
N ARG A 122 21.77 12.80 -32.47
CA ARG A 122 22.81 13.65 -33.10
C ARG A 122 24.09 12.85 -33.35
N ALA A 123 24.54 12.06 -32.37
CA ALA A 123 25.72 11.20 -32.51
C ALA A 123 25.57 10.19 -33.67
N HIS A 124 24.38 9.58 -33.78
CA HIS A 124 24.08 8.67 -34.88
C HIS A 124 24.07 9.37 -36.25
N ARG A 125 23.46 10.57 -36.35
CA ARG A 125 23.52 11.37 -37.60
C ARG A 125 24.93 11.78 -38.00
N SER A 126 25.86 11.90 -37.04
CA SER A 126 27.28 12.15 -37.32
C SER A 126 28.11 10.88 -37.57
N GLY A 127 27.50 9.70 -37.61
CA GLY A 127 28.19 8.42 -37.80
C GLY A 127 28.99 7.93 -36.59
N ASN A 128 28.76 8.50 -35.39
CA ASN A 128 29.42 8.06 -34.17
C ASN A 128 28.55 7.04 -33.44
N ASP A 129 28.59 5.80 -33.93
CA ASP A 129 27.77 4.71 -33.41
C ASP A 129 28.15 4.29 -31.99
N HIS A 130 29.43 4.38 -31.61
CA HIS A 130 29.87 4.09 -30.24
C HIS A 130 29.21 5.06 -29.24
N GLU A 131 29.22 6.35 -29.53
CA GLU A 131 28.58 7.37 -28.68
C GLU A 131 27.04 7.24 -28.70
N TYR A 132 26.45 6.88 -29.85
CA TYR A 132 25.03 6.57 -29.92
C TYR A 132 24.65 5.42 -28.97
N GLN A 133 25.38 4.31 -29.00
CA GLN A 133 25.12 3.16 -28.12
C GLN A 133 25.30 3.51 -26.64
N ARG A 134 26.35 4.27 -26.30
CA ARG A 134 26.59 4.74 -24.93
C ARG A 134 25.42 5.58 -24.41
N LEU A 135 24.95 6.56 -25.20
CA LEU A 135 23.83 7.42 -24.83
C LEU A 135 22.48 6.67 -24.81
N LEU A 136 22.29 5.69 -25.70
CA LEU A 136 21.10 4.85 -25.69
C LEU A 136 21.05 3.99 -24.42
N ALA A 137 22.19 3.42 -24.01
CA ALA A 137 22.32 2.69 -22.75
C ALA A 137 22.03 3.59 -21.54
N GLU A 138 22.58 4.81 -21.52
CA GLU A 138 22.30 5.81 -20.48
C GLU A 138 20.80 6.14 -20.40
N ARG A 139 20.15 6.40 -21.55
CA ARG A 139 18.71 6.66 -21.63
C ARG A 139 17.89 5.49 -21.06
N ASN A 140 18.25 4.25 -21.41
CA ASN A 140 17.54 3.07 -20.94
C ASN A 140 17.75 2.86 -19.44
N GLY A 141 18.96 3.09 -18.93
CA GLY A 141 19.27 3.05 -17.50
C GLY A 141 18.45 4.04 -16.68
N ILE A 142 18.31 5.29 -17.15
CA ILE A 142 17.47 6.31 -16.49
C ILE A 142 16.01 5.82 -16.37
N LEU A 143 15.45 5.30 -17.47
CA LEU A 143 14.05 4.88 -17.48
C LEU A 143 13.80 3.61 -16.66
N SER A 144 14.72 2.64 -16.68
CA SER A 144 14.62 1.43 -15.87
C SER A 144 14.64 1.77 -14.38
N LEU A 145 15.62 2.57 -13.94
CA LEU A 145 15.72 2.99 -12.53
C LEU A 145 14.49 3.77 -12.08
N ALA A 146 13.99 4.68 -12.92
CA ALA A 146 12.77 5.45 -12.62
C ALA A 146 11.53 4.55 -12.55
N HIS A 147 11.43 3.56 -13.44
CA HIS A 147 10.36 2.58 -13.43
C HIS A 147 10.38 1.78 -12.12
N ASP A 148 11.52 1.17 -11.78
CA ASP A 148 11.68 0.31 -10.61
C ASP A 148 11.41 1.07 -9.31
N HIS A 149 11.87 2.33 -9.22
CA HIS A 149 11.54 3.21 -8.10
C HIS A 149 10.01 3.40 -7.97
N CYS A 150 9.32 3.72 -9.06
CA CYS A 150 7.87 3.96 -9.02
C CYS A 150 7.09 2.69 -8.67
N VAL A 151 7.50 1.53 -9.21
CA VAL A 151 6.91 0.23 -8.88
C VAL A 151 7.09 -0.08 -7.39
N ALA A 152 8.32 0.03 -6.88
CA ALA A 152 8.62 -0.21 -5.47
C ALA A 152 7.80 0.71 -4.54
N GLU A 153 7.73 2.01 -4.84
CA GLU A 153 6.95 2.96 -4.04
C GLU A 153 5.45 2.61 -4.01
N MET A 154 4.87 2.26 -5.17
CA MET A 154 3.45 1.89 -5.27
C MET A 154 3.15 0.56 -4.58
N LEU A 155 4.01 -0.45 -4.74
CA LEU A 155 3.85 -1.75 -4.09
C LEU A 155 4.06 -1.67 -2.58
N GLN A 156 4.91 -0.76 -2.10
CA GLN A 156 5.10 -0.56 -0.67
C GLN A 156 3.93 0.18 -0.04
N SER A 157 3.55 1.32 -0.62
CA SER A 157 2.63 2.28 0.02
C SER A 157 1.17 2.17 -0.42
N GLY A 158 0.89 1.55 -1.57
CA GLY A 158 -0.44 1.56 -2.18
C GLY A 158 -0.97 2.97 -2.53
N ARG A 159 -0.11 4.00 -2.51
CA ARG A 159 -0.50 5.38 -2.79
C ARG A 159 -0.76 5.56 -4.28
N CYS A 160 -1.79 6.33 -4.60
CA CYS A 160 -2.10 6.70 -5.98
C CYS A 160 -0.93 7.52 -6.56
N PRO A 161 -0.30 7.07 -7.68
CA PRO A 161 0.86 7.74 -8.25
C PRO A 161 0.53 9.13 -8.80
N HIS A 162 -0.73 9.41 -9.12
CA HIS A 162 -1.13 10.69 -9.70
C HIS A 162 -1.27 11.82 -8.65
N CYS A 163 -1.68 11.48 -7.43
CA CYS A 163 -1.91 12.46 -6.35
C CYS A 163 -1.00 12.23 -5.13
N ASN A 164 -0.06 11.29 -5.22
CA ASN A 164 0.87 10.90 -4.16
C ASN A 164 0.18 10.65 -2.80
N GLY A 165 -0.96 9.97 -2.80
CA GLY A 165 -1.69 9.68 -1.55
C GLY A 165 -2.70 10.74 -1.12
N THR A 166 -2.69 11.94 -1.69
CA THR A 166 -3.53 13.05 -1.17
C THR A 166 -5.01 12.92 -1.51
N GLY A 167 -5.36 12.14 -2.55
CA GLY A 167 -6.72 12.08 -3.07
C GLY A 167 -7.15 13.33 -3.84
N ILE A 168 -6.34 14.39 -3.86
CA ILE A 168 -6.69 15.70 -4.43
C ILE A 168 -5.75 16.02 -5.59
N ARG A 169 -6.25 16.68 -6.63
CA ARG A 169 -5.41 17.17 -7.72
C ARG A 169 -4.61 18.40 -7.27
N PRO A 170 -3.26 18.37 -7.32
CA PRO A 170 -2.41 19.45 -6.78
C PRO A 170 -2.67 20.85 -7.35
N ARG A 171 -3.28 20.97 -8.54
CA ARG A 171 -3.52 22.24 -9.22
C ARG A 171 -4.98 22.72 -9.22
N LYS A 172 -5.94 21.80 -9.13
CA LYS A 172 -7.36 22.10 -9.22
C LYS A 172 -8.06 22.06 -7.86
N GLY A 173 -7.46 21.39 -6.87
CA GLY A 173 -8.02 21.28 -5.52
C GLY A 173 -9.26 20.37 -5.42
N ASP A 174 -9.66 19.74 -6.51
CA ASP A 174 -10.77 18.77 -6.57
C ASP A 174 -10.26 17.32 -6.55
N ASP A 175 -11.20 16.39 -6.41
CA ASP A 175 -10.90 14.98 -6.28
C ASP A 175 -10.07 14.45 -7.45
N CYS A 176 -9.06 13.64 -7.11
CA CYS A 176 -8.23 12.96 -8.08
C CYS A 176 -9.08 11.93 -8.84
N PRO A 177 -9.28 12.06 -10.15
CA PRO A 177 -10.13 11.15 -10.92
C PRO A 177 -9.52 9.75 -11.06
N LYS A 178 -8.20 9.60 -10.82
CA LYS A 178 -7.51 8.30 -10.92
C LYS A 178 -7.78 7.39 -9.73
N CYS A 179 -7.93 7.97 -8.54
CA CYS A 179 -8.25 7.23 -7.33
C CYS A 179 -9.60 7.59 -6.73
N GLN A 180 -10.38 8.44 -7.42
CA GLN A 180 -11.70 8.91 -7.00
C GLN A 180 -11.68 9.49 -5.58
N GLY A 181 -10.71 10.37 -5.29
CA GLY A 181 -10.59 11.01 -3.97
C GLY A 181 -9.95 10.14 -2.88
N THR A 182 -9.78 8.83 -3.08
CA THR A 182 -9.30 7.92 -2.00
C THR A 182 -7.82 8.08 -1.68
N GLY A 183 -7.03 8.67 -2.58
CA GLY A 183 -5.58 8.75 -2.46
C GLY A 183 -4.83 7.43 -2.66
N ARG A 184 -5.52 6.29 -2.79
CA ARG A 184 -4.90 4.96 -2.92
C ARG A 184 -5.04 4.43 -4.35
N VAL A 185 -4.24 3.43 -4.71
CA VAL A 185 -4.43 2.73 -5.98
C VAL A 185 -5.78 2.00 -5.93
N VAL A 186 -6.46 1.94 -7.07
CA VAL A 186 -7.70 1.17 -7.24
C VAL A 186 -7.36 -0.07 -8.06
N PRO A 187 -7.22 -1.24 -7.43
CA PRO A 187 -6.90 -2.48 -8.14
C PRO A 187 -8.09 -2.92 -8.99
N HIS A 188 -7.85 -3.33 -10.23
CA HIS A 188 -8.92 -3.75 -11.15
C HIS A 188 -9.38 -5.17 -10.80
N VAL A 189 -10.40 -5.28 -9.96
CA VAL A 189 -10.99 -6.58 -9.55
C VAL A 189 -11.49 -7.37 -10.77
N GLU A 190 -11.86 -6.71 -11.86
CA GLU A 190 -12.25 -7.34 -13.11
C GLU A 190 -11.13 -8.23 -13.69
N LEU A 191 -9.86 -7.95 -13.41
CA LEU A 191 -8.74 -8.81 -13.83
C LEU A 191 -8.84 -10.21 -13.22
N VAL A 192 -9.35 -10.33 -11.99
CA VAL A 192 -9.61 -11.64 -11.36
C VAL A 192 -10.61 -12.43 -12.20
N SER A 193 -11.73 -11.79 -12.59
CA SER A 193 -12.76 -12.45 -13.40
C SER A 193 -12.27 -12.86 -14.80
N ARG A 194 -11.38 -12.06 -15.40
CA ARG A 194 -10.77 -12.39 -16.71
C ARG A 194 -9.83 -13.59 -16.63
N ARG A 195 -9.16 -13.77 -15.49
CA ARG A 195 -8.13 -14.80 -15.31
C ARG A 195 -8.68 -16.11 -14.77
N PHE A 196 -9.67 -16.04 -13.87
CA PHE A 196 -10.18 -17.21 -13.14
C PHE A 196 -11.71 -17.39 -13.23
N GLY A 197 -12.42 -16.48 -13.90
CA GLY A 197 -13.88 -16.51 -13.97
C GLY A 197 -14.59 -15.77 -12.82
N GLN A 198 -15.91 -15.61 -12.94
CA GLN A 198 -16.71 -14.80 -12.01
C GLN A 198 -16.81 -15.42 -10.61
N GLU A 199 -16.82 -16.75 -10.50
CA GLU A 199 -16.89 -17.43 -9.20
C GLU A 199 -15.69 -17.10 -8.32
N MET A 200 -14.48 -17.17 -8.90
CA MET A 200 -13.25 -16.80 -8.19
C MET A 200 -13.23 -15.31 -7.84
N ARG A 201 -13.71 -14.44 -8.73
CA ARG A 201 -13.84 -13.01 -8.42
C ARG A 201 -14.70 -12.80 -7.16
N HIS A 202 -15.87 -13.44 -7.09
CA HIS A 202 -16.73 -13.33 -5.92
C HIS A 202 -16.10 -13.95 -4.66
N ALA A 203 -15.35 -15.05 -4.80
CA ALA A 203 -14.60 -15.62 -3.70
C ALA A 203 -13.53 -14.66 -3.16
N VAL A 204 -12.78 -14.01 -4.05
CA VAL A 204 -11.79 -12.96 -3.70
C VAL A 204 -12.46 -11.78 -3.02
N GLU A 205 -13.54 -11.24 -3.59
CA GLU A 205 -14.29 -10.12 -3.00
C GLU A 205 -14.74 -10.46 -1.56
N ARG A 206 -15.34 -11.63 -1.35
CA ARG A 206 -15.76 -12.09 -0.02
C ARG A 206 -14.60 -12.24 0.96
N ALA A 207 -13.49 -12.86 0.53
CA ALA A 207 -12.34 -13.06 1.39
C ALA A 207 -11.71 -11.72 1.82
N VAL A 208 -11.57 -10.78 0.89
CA VAL A 208 -11.08 -9.43 1.19
C VAL A 208 -12.03 -8.70 2.13
N ASP A 209 -13.33 -8.75 1.86
CA ASP A 209 -14.35 -8.12 2.70
C ASP A 209 -14.31 -8.69 4.12
N GLU A 210 -14.18 -10.01 4.30
CA GLU A 210 -14.08 -10.62 5.63
C GLU A 210 -12.93 -10.05 6.46
N VAL A 211 -11.74 -9.89 5.86
CA VAL A 211 -10.58 -9.29 6.55
C VAL A 211 -10.85 -7.83 6.91
N ILE A 212 -11.50 -7.07 6.03
CA ILE A 212 -11.89 -5.68 6.30
C ILE A 212 -12.90 -5.60 7.45
N HIS A 213 -13.89 -6.50 7.48
CA HIS A 213 -14.87 -6.58 8.57
C HIS A 213 -14.19 -6.90 9.90
N GLN A 214 -13.27 -7.87 9.93
CA GLN A 214 -12.49 -8.17 11.13
C GLN A 214 -11.67 -6.97 11.61
N ALA A 215 -11.02 -6.22 10.72
CA ALA A 215 -10.27 -5.03 11.11
C ALA A 215 -11.16 -3.92 11.68
N SER A 216 -12.35 -3.74 11.09
CA SER A 216 -13.39 -2.84 11.61
C SER A 216 -13.84 -3.28 13.02
N ASP A 217 -14.15 -4.55 13.21
CA ASP A 217 -14.69 -5.05 14.47
C ASP A 217 -13.63 -5.08 15.58
N LEU A 218 -12.38 -5.41 15.24
CA LEU A 218 -11.23 -5.21 16.11
C LEU A 218 -11.14 -3.76 16.58
N SER A 219 -11.24 -2.79 15.65
CA SER A 219 -11.20 -1.36 15.97
C SER A 219 -12.30 -0.94 16.94
N LYS A 220 -13.55 -1.41 16.72
CA LYS A 220 -14.70 -1.10 17.57
C LYS A 220 -14.55 -1.72 18.97
N LEU A 221 -14.13 -2.99 19.05
CA LEU A 221 -13.93 -3.71 20.31
C LEU A 221 -12.85 -3.04 21.16
N MET A 222 -11.71 -2.74 20.54
CA MET A 222 -10.60 -2.06 21.20
C MET A 222 -11.03 -0.68 21.70
N GLU A 223 -11.74 0.11 20.88
CA GLU A 223 -12.24 1.42 21.29
C GLU A 223 -13.26 1.35 22.43
N ARG A 224 -14.08 0.30 22.48
CA ARG A 224 -15.00 0.06 23.60
C ARG A 224 -14.22 -0.21 24.89
N GLN A 225 -13.24 -1.11 24.85
CA GLN A 225 -12.42 -1.46 26.02
C GLN A 225 -11.61 -0.27 26.54
N VAL A 226 -11.01 0.50 25.65
CA VAL A 226 -10.27 1.72 26.02
C VAL A 226 -11.18 2.75 26.70
N ARG A 227 -12.44 2.87 26.26
CA ARG A 227 -13.42 3.75 26.93
C ARG A 227 -13.84 3.21 28.30
N GLU A 228 -14.08 1.91 28.41
CA GLU A 228 -14.41 1.25 29.68
C GLU A 228 -13.27 1.41 30.71
N MET A 229 -12.02 1.21 30.30
CA MET A 229 -10.85 1.37 31.19
C MET A 229 -10.61 2.82 31.63
N ARG A 230 -11.00 3.81 30.83
CA ARG A 230 -10.91 5.24 31.20
C ARG A 230 -12.01 5.67 32.16
N ALA A 231 -13.11 4.93 32.21
CA ALA A 231 -14.26 5.23 33.05
C ALA A 231 -14.22 4.50 34.40
N ALA A 232 -13.34 3.50 34.54
CA ALA A 232 -13.04 2.77 35.78
C ALA A 232 -12.00 3.50 36.62
#